data_AF-A0A4Q2US18-F1
#
_entry.id   AF-A0A4Q2US18-F1
#
_cell.length_a   1.000
_cell.length_b   1.000
_cell.length_c   1.000
_cell.angle_alpha   90.00
_cell.angle_beta   90.00
_cell.angle_gamma   90.00
#
_symmetry.space_group_name_H-M   'P 1'
#
loop_
_entity.id
_entity.type
_entity.pdbx_description
1 polymer ?
#
loop_
_entity_poly.entity_id
_entity_poly.type
_entity_poly.pdbx_seq_one_letter_code
_entity_poly.pdbx_strand_id
1 'polypeptide(L)'
;MALTATATQNVIVDIRHNLGMDNCQTFSQSFNRPNLHYEVRGKTTNAKCMDEIASLIKSKYANQSGIVYTVSRKNAEKVAESLSIQGITARHYHAGVDPQEKVEVQTSWQQGQVKIVVATIAFGMGIDKPDVRFVIHHGLPKTLEGYYQETGRAGRDGDPSDCILFYGKQDIRILKKLIADGEGNNEQKERQMSMLNRVTAFCDNKSDCRRVEILRYFGEDYTAAQCRKTCDNCKAGLIFEQREFSEYAIAAIRVVQAQRRITAVQCADILMGRKYPPYEARHSD
;
A
#
# COMPACT_ATOMS: atom_id res chain seq x y z
N MET A 1 8.47 -13.25 -28.67
CA MET A 1 8.45 -13.60 -27.23
C MET A 1 8.05 -12.34 -26.46
N ALA A 2 7.06 -12.44 -25.56
CA ALA A 2 6.62 -11.34 -24.71
C ALA A 2 6.92 -11.68 -23.24
N LEU A 3 7.49 -10.73 -22.50
CA LEU A 3 7.90 -10.92 -21.11
C LEU A 3 7.22 -9.85 -20.24
N THR A 4 6.62 -10.27 -19.13
CA THR A 4 6.02 -9.37 -18.14
C THR A 4 6.17 -9.96 -16.75
N ALA A 5 6.42 -9.10 -15.75
CA ALA A 5 6.65 -9.53 -14.38
C ALA A 5 5.40 -9.46 -13.49
N THR A 6 4.36 -8.72 -13.91
CA THR A 6 3.14 -8.49 -13.14
C THR A 6 1.95 -8.35 -14.09
N ALA A 7 1.38 -9.48 -14.51
CA ALA A 7 0.17 -9.50 -15.32
C ALA A 7 -0.90 -10.33 -14.62
N THR A 8 -2.04 -9.69 -14.34
CA THR A 8 -3.26 -10.41 -13.95
C THR A 8 -3.82 -11.16 -15.16
N GLN A 9 -4.74 -12.10 -14.93
CA GLN A 9 -5.31 -12.90 -16.01
C GLN A 9 -5.91 -12.04 -17.14
N ASN A 10 -6.61 -10.96 -16.80
CA ASN A 10 -7.18 -10.04 -17.78
C ASN A 10 -6.08 -9.35 -18.60
N VAL A 11 -4.99 -8.93 -17.95
CA VAL A 11 -3.84 -8.31 -18.63
C VAL A 11 -3.15 -9.30 -19.56
N ILE A 12 -3.06 -10.59 -19.19
CA ILE A 12 -2.51 -11.63 -20.07
C ILE A 12 -3.36 -11.79 -21.33
N VAL A 13 -4.69 -11.83 -21.19
CA VAL A 13 -5.62 -11.90 -22.33
C VAL A 13 -5.47 -10.67 -23.24
N ASP A 14 -5.41 -9.48 -22.66
CA ASP A 14 -5.25 -8.23 -23.42
C ASP A 14 -3.90 -8.19 -24.16
N ILE A 15 -2.80 -8.62 -23.53
CA ILE A 15 -1.48 -8.70 -24.19
C ILE A 15 -1.53 -9.66 -25.37
N ARG A 16 -2.16 -10.84 -25.21
CA ARG A 16 -2.27 -11.83 -26.29
C ARG A 16 -3.07 -11.27 -27.46
N HIS A 17 -4.20 -10.63 -27.18
CA HIS A 17 -5.05 -10.04 -28.21
C HIS A 17 -4.31 -8.92 -28.97
N ASN A 18 -3.74 -7.96 -28.25
CA ASN A 18 -3.08 -6.80 -28.86
C ASN A 18 -1.80 -7.16 -29.64
N LEU A 19 -1.11 -8.23 -29.26
CA LEU A 19 0.09 -8.72 -29.95
C LEU A 19 -0.21 -9.77 -31.03
N GLY A 20 -1.48 -10.15 -31.24
CA GLY A 20 -1.86 -11.20 -32.21
C GLY A 20 -1.29 -12.58 -31.87
N MET A 21 -1.20 -12.92 -30.58
CA MET A 21 -0.57 -14.15 -30.07
C MET A 21 -1.62 -15.24 -29.78
N ASP A 22 -2.33 -15.70 -30.81
CA ASP A 22 -3.48 -16.61 -30.63
C ASP A 22 -3.08 -18.02 -30.17
N ASN A 23 -1.88 -18.50 -30.52
CA ASN A 23 -1.37 -19.85 -30.18
C ASN A 23 -0.05 -19.84 -29.39
N CYS A 24 0.16 -18.86 -28.50
CA CYS A 24 1.39 -18.83 -27.70
C CYS A 24 1.32 -19.75 -26.47
N GLN A 25 2.43 -20.44 -26.20
CA GLN A 25 2.67 -21.06 -24.91
C GLN A 25 2.81 -19.98 -23.84
N THR A 26 2.17 -20.19 -22.69
CA THR A 26 2.21 -19.27 -21.55
C THR A 26 2.92 -19.97 -20.40
N PHE A 27 4.01 -19.37 -19.94
CA PHE A 27 4.76 -19.82 -18.78
C PHE A 27 4.59 -18.80 -17.67
N SER A 28 4.13 -19.24 -16.50
CA SER A 28 4.01 -18.41 -15.31
C SER A 28 4.87 -18.98 -14.19
N GLN A 29 5.38 -18.09 -13.35
CA GLN A 29 5.97 -18.44 -12.06
C GLN A 29 5.13 -17.79 -10.98
N SER A 30 5.15 -18.37 -9.78
CA SER A 30 4.38 -17.82 -8.66
C SER A 30 4.87 -16.41 -8.30
N PHE A 31 3.93 -15.51 -8.01
CA PHE A 31 4.19 -14.20 -7.42
C PHE A 31 4.66 -14.29 -5.96
N ASN A 32 4.65 -15.48 -5.34
CA ASN A 32 5.08 -15.62 -3.95
C ASN A 32 6.60 -15.42 -3.79
N ARG A 33 6.97 -14.46 -2.95
CA ARG A 33 8.34 -14.26 -2.47
C ARG A 33 8.46 -14.75 -1.02
N PRO A 34 8.96 -15.97 -0.78
CA PRO A 34 8.96 -16.57 0.55
C PRO A 34 9.89 -15.84 1.54
N ASN A 35 10.86 -15.07 1.04
CA ASN A 35 11.81 -14.33 1.85
C ASN A 35 11.31 -12.96 2.35
N LEU A 36 10.18 -12.47 1.85
CA LEU A 36 9.62 -11.17 2.24
C LEU A 36 8.73 -11.27 3.48
N HIS A 37 8.88 -10.35 4.43
CA HIS A 37 8.03 -10.28 5.61
C HIS A 37 7.06 -9.12 5.49
N TYR A 38 5.75 -9.38 5.48
CA TYR A 38 4.75 -8.33 5.30
C TYR A 38 4.17 -7.88 6.64
N GLU A 39 4.15 -6.57 6.88
CA GLU A 39 3.60 -5.96 8.09
C GLU A 39 2.86 -4.66 7.76
N VAL A 40 1.66 -4.48 8.34
CA VAL A 40 0.91 -3.22 8.28
C VAL A 40 0.85 -2.60 9.67
N ARG A 41 1.31 -1.35 9.79
CA ARG A 41 1.30 -0.57 11.03
C ARG A 41 0.35 0.61 10.94
N GLY A 42 -0.29 0.92 12.06
CA GLY A 42 -1.13 2.11 12.18
C GLY A 42 -0.28 3.38 12.19
N LYS A 43 -0.65 4.36 11.37
CA LYS A 43 0.00 5.66 11.27
C LYS A 43 -0.84 6.73 11.97
N THR A 44 -0.31 7.25 13.07
CA THR A 44 -0.97 8.30 13.85
C THR A 44 -0.71 9.69 13.27
N THR A 45 0.56 10.12 13.26
CA THR A 45 1.01 11.38 12.64
C THR A 45 2.24 11.13 11.79
N ASN A 46 2.50 12.00 10.81
CA ASN A 46 3.72 11.90 9.98
C ASN A 46 4.98 12.01 10.85
N ALA A 47 5.01 12.89 11.85
CA ALA A 47 6.17 13.06 12.73
C ALA A 47 6.52 11.76 13.48
N LYS A 48 5.53 11.17 14.19
CA LYS A 48 5.72 9.90 14.90
C LYS A 48 6.11 8.76 13.96
N CYS A 49 5.52 8.74 12.77
CA CYS A 49 5.88 7.76 11.75
C CYS A 49 7.34 7.91 11.29
N MET A 50 7.83 9.13 11.08
CA MET A 50 9.23 9.38 10.73
C MET A 50 10.19 8.96 11.85
N ASP A 51 9.84 9.24 13.11
CA ASP A 51 10.64 8.80 14.27
C ASP A 51 10.70 7.27 14.38
N GLU A 52 9.58 6.59 14.15
CA GLU A 52 9.51 5.13 14.15
C GLU A 52 10.34 4.53 13.01
N ILE A 53 10.27 5.10 11.81
CA ILE A 53 11.11 4.70 10.67
C ILE A 53 12.59 4.87 11.02
N ALA A 54 12.98 6.02 11.57
CA ALA A 54 14.36 6.27 11.98
C ALA A 54 14.83 5.28 13.05
N SER A 55 13.98 4.97 14.03
CA SER A 55 14.25 3.99 15.07
C SER A 55 14.48 2.58 14.50
N LEU A 56 13.63 2.14 13.57
CA LEU A 56 13.79 0.85 12.88
C LEU A 56 15.10 0.80 12.10
N ILE A 57 15.44 1.87 11.38
CA ILE A 57 16.68 1.94 10.58
C ILE A 57 17.91 1.87 11.48
N LYS A 58 17.92 2.58 12.61
CA LYS A 58 19.05 2.60 13.54
C LYS A 58 19.21 1.31 14.34
N SER A 59 18.11 0.63 14.64
CA SER A 59 18.12 -0.59 15.47
C SER A 59 18.23 -1.85 14.61
N LYS A 60 17.15 -2.20 13.90
CA LYS A 60 17.02 -3.46 13.17
C LYS A 60 17.78 -3.45 11.85
N TYR A 61 17.85 -2.30 11.17
CA TYR A 61 18.43 -2.20 9.81
C TYR A 61 19.73 -1.40 9.77
N ALA A 62 20.49 -1.38 10.87
CA ALA A 62 21.74 -0.65 10.94
C ALA A 62 22.68 -1.08 9.80
N ASN A 63 23.21 -0.11 9.05
CA ASN A 63 24.08 -0.29 7.88
C ASN A 63 23.49 -1.08 6.70
N GLN A 64 22.20 -1.41 6.71
CA GLN A 64 21.51 -2.10 5.63
C GLN A 64 20.94 -1.11 4.60
N SER A 65 20.80 -1.56 3.36
CA SER A 65 20.15 -0.78 2.30
C SER A 65 18.64 -0.96 2.32
N GLY A 66 17.92 0.13 2.09
CA GLY A 66 16.46 0.12 2.06
C GLY A 66 15.85 1.25 1.24
N ILE A 67 14.54 1.13 1.02
CA ILE A 67 13.73 2.12 0.29
C ILE A 67 12.58 2.57 1.20
N VAL A 68 12.30 3.87 1.22
CA VAL A 68 11.13 4.45 1.89
C VAL A 68 10.22 5.11 0.84
N TYR A 69 9.08 4.49 0.53
CA TYR A 69 8.10 5.05 -0.40
C TYR A 69 7.16 6.06 0.27
N THR A 70 6.88 7.14 -0.45
CA THR A 70 6.01 8.23 -0.02
C THR A 70 5.03 8.61 -1.15
N VAL A 71 3.88 9.17 -0.77
CA VAL A 71 2.83 9.56 -1.73
C VAL A 71 3.20 10.79 -2.56
N SER A 72 3.98 11.73 -2.01
CA SER A 72 4.24 13.04 -2.62
C SER A 72 5.72 13.41 -2.61
N ARG A 73 6.13 14.24 -3.58
CA ARG A 73 7.51 14.75 -3.70
C ARG A 73 7.96 15.46 -2.43
N LYS A 74 7.11 16.36 -1.92
CA LYS A 74 7.30 17.07 -0.65
C LYS A 74 7.50 16.13 0.55
N ASN A 75 6.82 14.99 0.60
CA ASN A 75 7.03 14.02 1.67
C ASN A 75 8.35 13.27 1.49
N ALA A 76 8.76 12.96 0.26
CA ALA A 76 10.06 12.34 0.01
C ALA A 76 11.22 13.23 0.49
N GLU A 77 11.18 14.52 0.16
CA GLU A 77 12.15 15.52 0.64
C GLU A 77 12.17 15.59 2.17
N LYS A 78 11.01 15.80 2.80
CA LYS A 78 10.88 15.93 4.26
C LYS A 78 11.33 14.69 5.04
N VAL A 79 10.96 13.50 4.56
CA VAL A 79 11.34 12.25 5.22
C VAL A 79 12.85 12.03 5.06
N ALA A 80 13.44 12.29 3.89
CA ALA A 80 14.88 12.20 3.70
C ALA A 80 15.65 13.19 4.62
N GLU A 81 15.19 14.44 4.69
CA GLU A 81 15.75 15.46 5.57
C GLU A 81 15.66 15.03 7.05
N SER A 82 14.49 14.57 7.51
CA SER A 82 14.28 14.11 8.89
C SER A 82 15.20 12.94 9.25
N LEU A 83 15.37 11.97 8.35
CA LEU A 83 16.31 10.86 8.55
C LEU A 83 17.76 11.35 8.58
N SER A 84 18.11 12.32 7.74
CA SER A 84 19.47 12.88 7.64
C SER A 84 19.87 13.66 8.90
N ILE A 85 18.95 14.48 9.44
CA ILE A 85 19.13 15.18 10.74
C ILE A 85 19.39 14.17 11.87
N GLN A 86 18.81 12.98 11.75
CA GLN A 86 18.98 11.89 12.70
C GLN A 86 20.26 11.06 12.47
N GLY A 87 21.14 11.46 11.53
CA GLY A 87 22.41 10.78 11.26
C GLY A 87 22.30 9.57 10.32
N ILE A 88 21.18 9.40 9.62
CA ILE A 88 20.99 8.32 8.65
C ILE A 88 21.33 8.84 7.25
N THR A 89 22.18 8.11 6.52
CA THR A 89 22.51 8.47 5.13
C THR A 89 21.32 8.19 4.20
N ALA A 90 20.46 9.19 4.04
CA ALA A 90 19.25 9.14 3.24
C ALA A 90 19.24 10.21 2.13
N ARG A 91 18.75 9.86 0.94
CA ARG A 91 18.53 10.81 -0.16
C ARG A 91 17.11 10.68 -0.70
N HIS A 92 16.53 11.78 -1.18
CA HIS A 92 15.20 11.76 -1.79
C HIS A 92 15.27 11.47 -3.29
N TYR A 93 14.22 10.87 -3.86
CA TYR A 93 14.11 10.62 -5.29
C TYR A 93 12.67 10.80 -5.79
N HIS A 94 12.45 11.71 -6.73
CA HIS A 94 11.16 11.87 -7.39
C HIS A 94 11.28 12.54 -8.76
N ALA A 95 10.18 12.57 -9.51
CA ALA A 95 10.15 13.11 -10.87
C ALA A 95 10.65 14.57 -11.00
N GLY A 96 10.52 15.37 -9.94
CA GLY A 96 11.02 16.75 -9.91
C GLY A 96 12.51 16.93 -9.56
N VAL A 97 13.24 15.85 -9.21
CA VAL A 97 14.69 15.91 -8.99
C VAL A 97 15.39 16.03 -10.34
N ASP A 98 16.47 16.83 -10.38
CA ASP A 98 17.30 17.00 -11.56
C ASP A 98 17.77 15.65 -12.13
N PRO A 99 17.78 15.45 -13.47
CA PRO A 99 18.25 14.21 -14.09
C PRO A 99 19.64 13.76 -13.64
N GLN A 100 20.60 14.68 -13.51
CA GLN A 100 21.95 14.34 -13.08
C GLN A 100 21.96 13.90 -11.61
N GLU A 101 21.25 14.62 -10.74
CA GLU A 101 21.12 14.25 -9.33
C GLU A 101 20.43 12.88 -9.16
N LYS A 102 19.42 12.55 -9.99
CA LYS A 102 18.79 11.23 -9.98
C LYS A 102 19.79 10.11 -10.27
N VAL A 103 20.67 10.31 -11.24
CA VAL A 103 21.73 9.34 -11.59
C VAL A 103 22.72 9.21 -10.44
N GLU A 104 23.13 10.31 -9.81
CA GLU A 104 24.05 10.31 -8.67
C GLU A 104 23.46 9.58 -7.46
N VAL A 105 22.19 9.86 -7.11
CA VAL A 105 21.48 9.18 -6.00
C VAL A 105 21.36 7.69 -6.27
N GLN A 106 20.96 7.29 -7.49
CA GLN A 106 20.84 5.89 -7.85
C GLN A 106 22.20 5.17 -7.82
N THR A 107 23.25 5.79 -8.35
CA THR A 107 24.61 5.21 -8.40
C THR A 107 25.19 5.04 -7.01
N SER A 108 25.13 6.09 -6.18
CA SER A 108 25.64 6.06 -4.80
C SER A 108 24.87 5.09 -3.91
N TRP A 109 23.57 4.91 -4.12
CA TRP A 109 22.78 3.90 -3.42
C TRP A 109 23.10 2.47 -3.88
N GLN A 110 23.31 2.26 -5.18
CA GLN A 110 23.73 0.97 -5.73
C GLN A 110 25.09 0.55 -5.13
N GLN A 111 26.03 1.50 -5.02
CA GLN A 111 27.36 1.32 -4.41
C GLN A 111 27.33 1.23 -2.87
N GLY A 112 26.18 1.47 -2.24
CA GLY A 112 26.02 1.39 -0.78
C GLY A 112 26.58 2.57 0.01
N GLN A 113 26.96 3.67 -0.67
CA GLN A 113 27.36 4.94 -0.05
C GLN A 113 26.13 5.64 0.54
N VAL A 114 25.03 5.70 -0.22
CA VAL A 114 23.72 6.05 0.31
C VAL A 114 23.05 4.77 0.77
N LYS A 115 22.62 4.71 2.04
CA LYS A 115 21.94 3.53 2.57
C LYS A 115 20.46 3.53 2.20
N ILE A 116 19.82 4.70 2.31
CA ILE A 116 18.36 4.80 2.21
C ILE A 116 17.97 5.75 1.07
N VAL A 117 17.11 5.27 0.18
CA VAL A 117 16.43 6.15 -0.80
C VAL A 117 14.99 6.35 -0.38
N VAL A 118 14.60 7.60 -0.19
CA VAL A 118 13.24 8.01 0.10
C VAL A 118 12.59 8.49 -1.17
N ALA A 119 11.57 7.79 -1.68
CA ALA A 119 11.10 8.03 -3.03
C ALA A 119 9.59 8.10 -3.19
N THR A 120 9.18 8.65 -4.33
CA THR A 120 7.85 8.39 -4.91
C THR A 120 7.94 7.21 -5.88
N ILE A 121 6.82 6.83 -6.50
CA ILE A 121 6.75 5.77 -7.53
C ILE A 121 7.72 5.96 -8.71
N ALA A 122 8.27 7.17 -8.89
CA ALA A 122 9.29 7.46 -9.89
C ALA A 122 10.58 6.63 -9.69
N PHE A 123 10.88 6.20 -8.46
CA PHE A 123 12.00 5.31 -8.17
C PHE A 123 11.57 3.86 -8.39
N GLY A 124 11.48 3.45 -9.66
CA GLY A 124 10.95 2.14 -9.99
C GLY A 124 11.54 1.43 -11.22
N MET A 125 11.80 2.14 -12.30
CA MET A 125 12.35 1.52 -13.51
C MET A 125 13.87 1.40 -13.40
N GLY A 126 14.42 0.23 -13.78
CA GLY A 126 15.87 0.04 -13.87
C GLY A 126 16.62 -0.13 -12.54
N ILE A 127 15.91 -0.26 -11.41
CA ILE A 127 16.54 -0.54 -10.11
C ILE A 127 16.71 -2.05 -9.95
N ASP A 128 17.96 -2.47 -9.79
CA ASP A 128 18.33 -3.87 -9.56
C ASP A 128 19.45 -3.99 -8.52
N LYS A 129 19.12 -3.61 -7.29
CA LYS A 129 19.98 -3.86 -6.13
C LYS A 129 19.54 -5.16 -5.45
N PRO A 130 20.40 -6.19 -5.35
CA PRO A 130 20.00 -7.50 -4.81
C PRO A 130 19.69 -7.44 -3.30
N ASP A 131 20.47 -6.64 -2.58
CA ASP A 131 20.62 -6.62 -1.13
C ASP A 131 19.75 -5.58 -0.40
N VAL A 132 18.53 -5.35 -0.89
CA VAL A 132 17.56 -4.45 -0.24
C VAL A 132 16.88 -5.18 0.92
N ARG A 133 17.21 -4.82 2.16
CA ARG A 133 16.72 -5.48 3.38
C ARG A 133 15.36 -5.02 3.84
N PHE A 134 14.96 -3.81 3.47
CA PHE A 134 13.63 -3.34 3.78
C PHE A 134 13.06 -2.41 2.73
N VAL A 135 11.74 -2.50 2.56
CA VAL A 135 10.92 -1.51 1.87
C VAL A 135 9.88 -1.02 2.87
N ILE A 136 9.87 0.28 3.14
CA ILE A 136 8.90 0.91 4.03
C ILE A 136 8.01 1.85 3.24
N HIS A 137 6.70 1.72 3.39
CA HIS A 137 5.75 2.69 2.87
C HIS A 137 5.37 3.66 3.97
N HIS A 138 5.88 4.90 3.90
CA HIS A 138 5.48 6.01 4.77
C HIS A 138 4.08 6.55 4.38
N GLY A 139 3.47 6.06 3.32
CA GLY A 139 2.07 6.32 3.01
C GLY A 139 1.49 5.27 2.07
N LEU A 140 0.16 5.23 2.00
CA LEU A 140 -0.59 4.22 1.28
C LEU A 140 -0.25 4.22 -0.23
N PRO A 141 0.10 3.07 -0.84
CA PRO A 141 0.19 2.93 -2.29
C PRO A 141 -1.19 3.07 -2.94
N LYS A 142 -1.22 3.43 -4.23
CA LYS A 142 -2.47 3.68 -4.96
C LYS A 142 -3.23 2.40 -5.31
N THR A 143 -2.51 1.30 -5.53
CA THR A 143 -3.06 0.00 -5.92
C THR A 143 -2.27 -1.13 -5.28
N LEU A 144 -2.85 -2.33 -5.23
CA LEU A 144 -2.19 -3.51 -4.64
C LEU A 144 -1.08 -4.04 -5.54
N GLU A 145 -1.20 -3.85 -6.86
CA GLU A 145 -0.12 -4.15 -7.82
C GLU A 145 1.06 -3.22 -7.63
N GLY A 146 0.81 -1.92 -7.45
CA GLY A 146 1.86 -0.95 -7.13
C GLY A 146 2.60 -1.36 -5.85
N TYR A 147 1.85 -1.71 -4.80
CA TYR A 147 2.43 -2.23 -3.56
C TYR A 147 3.28 -3.48 -3.79
N TYR A 148 2.79 -4.45 -4.56
CA TYR A 148 3.52 -5.68 -4.88
C TYR A 148 4.81 -5.39 -5.67
N GLN A 149 4.77 -4.53 -6.69
CA GLN A 149 5.95 -4.14 -7.46
C GLN A 149 6.99 -3.39 -6.61
N GLU A 150 6.53 -2.50 -5.73
CA GLU A 150 7.37 -1.72 -4.84
C GLU A 150 8.05 -2.59 -3.78
N THR A 151 7.29 -3.47 -3.11
CA THR A 151 7.82 -4.42 -2.13
C THR A 151 8.69 -5.50 -2.77
N GLY A 152 8.42 -5.90 -4.02
CA GLY A 152 9.21 -6.86 -4.78
C GLY A 152 10.66 -6.44 -5.06
N ARG A 153 11.03 -5.19 -4.75
CA ARG A 153 12.42 -4.69 -4.78
C ARG A 153 13.26 -5.18 -3.61
N ALA A 154 12.64 -5.58 -2.51
CA ALA A 154 13.34 -6.18 -1.39
C ALA A 154 13.84 -7.60 -1.74
N GLY A 155 14.99 -7.94 -1.16
CA GLY A 155 15.47 -9.32 -1.04
C GLY A 155 15.60 -10.08 -2.36
N ARG A 156 16.12 -9.44 -3.41
CA ARG A 156 16.31 -10.09 -4.72
C ARG A 156 17.43 -11.14 -4.71
N ASP A 157 18.34 -11.05 -3.74
CA ASP A 157 19.27 -12.11 -3.35
C ASP A 157 18.60 -13.35 -2.73
N GLY A 158 17.32 -13.28 -2.37
CA GLY A 158 16.59 -14.35 -1.69
C GLY A 158 16.71 -14.33 -0.18
N ASP A 159 17.49 -13.41 0.39
CA ASP A 159 17.64 -13.28 1.84
C ASP A 159 16.40 -12.63 2.49
N PRO A 160 16.17 -12.88 3.79
CA PRO A 160 15.07 -12.25 4.52
C PRO A 160 15.08 -10.72 4.40
N SER A 161 13.93 -10.17 4.00
CA SER A 161 13.73 -8.72 3.91
C SER A 161 12.32 -8.34 4.38
N ASP A 162 12.17 -7.14 4.91
CA ASP A 162 10.92 -6.66 5.50
C ASP A 162 10.18 -5.66 4.60
N CYS A 163 8.86 -5.76 4.56
CA CYS A 163 7.95 -4.92 3.81
C CYS A 163 6.93 -4.34 4.79
N ILE A 164 7.16 -3.10 5.24
CA ILE A 164 6.37 -2.46 6.31
C ILE A 164 5.56 -1.32 5.72
N LEU A 165 4.24 -1.37 5.87
CA LEU A 165 3.34 -0.32 5.40
C LEU A 165 2.75 0.46 6.58
N PHE A 166 3.04 1.77 6.65
CA PHE A 166 2.39 2.68 7.58
C PHE A 166 1.12 3.27 6.95
N TYR A 167 -0.01 2.98 7.58
CA TYR A 167 -1.33 3.32 7.07
C TYR A 167 -2.13 4.20 8.04
N GLY A 168 -2.62 5.34 7.56
CA GLY A 168 -3.51 6.22 8.31
C GLY A 168 -4.66 6.75 7.47
N LYS A 169 -5.79 7.09 8.13
CA LYS A 169 -6.99 7.65 7.47
C LYS A 169 -6.73 8.93 6.68
N GLN A 170 -5.70 9.70 7.05
CA GLN A 170 -5.31 10.90 6.33
C GLN A 170 -4.76 10.60 4.93
N ASP A 171 -4.04 9.49 4.76
CA ASP A 171 -3.49 9.08 3.46
C ASP A 171 -4.63 8.77 2.47
N ILE A 172 -5.70 8.10 2.94
CA ILE A 172 -6.90 7.84 2.13
C ILE A 172 -7.52 9.15 1.64
N ARG A 173 -7.68 10.14 2.51
CA ARG A 173 -8.29 11.43 2.13
C ARG A 173 -7.47 12.15 1.06
N ILE A 174 -6.14 12.12 1.20
CA ILE A 174 -5.23 12.72 0.22
C ILE A 174 -5.35 11.99 -1.12
N LEU A 175 -5.32 10.66 -1.14
CA LEU A 175 -5.43 9.87 -2.37
C LEU A 175 -6.79 10.01 -3.04
N LYS A 176 -7.89 10.03 -2.28
CA LYS A 176 -9.24 10.30 -2.82
C LYS A 176 -9.32 11.67 -3.47
N LYS A 177 -8.72 12.69 -2.85
CA LYS A 177 -8.64 14.04 -3.43
C LYS A 177 -7.80 14.03 -4.71
N LEU A 178 -6.65 13.36 -4.72
CA LEU A 178 -5.81 13.24 -5.92
C LEU A 178 -6.51 12.54 -7.09
N ILE A 179 -7.35 11.55 -6.81
CA ILE A 179 -8.18 10.89 -7.84
C ILE A 179 -9.28 11.83 -8.35
N ALA A 180 -9.94 12.56 -7.45
CA ALA A 180 -11.01 13.49 -7.81
C ALA A 180 -10.48 14.67 -8.65
N ASP A 181 -9.36 15.26 -8.23
CA ASP A 181 -8.70 16.39 -8.89
C ASP A 181 -7.89 15.96 -10.12
N GLY A 182 -7.65 14.66 -10.28
CA GLY A 182 -6.87 14.10 -11.38
C GLY A 182 -7.56 14.21 -12.74
N GLU A 183 -6.76 14.18 -13.79
CA GLU A 183 -7.22 14.06 -15.17
C GLU A 183 -7.78 12.65 -15.43
N GLY A 184 -8.86 12.57 -16.21
CA GLY A 184 -9.49 11.31 -16.59
C GLY A 184 -11.01 11.39 -16.59
N ASN A 185 -11.65 10.50 -17.36
CA ASN A 185 -13.10 10.37 -17.40
C ASN A 185 -13.63 9.72 -16.10
N ASN A 186 -14.96 9.74 -15.92
CA ASN A 186 -15.59 9.21 -14.70
C ASN A 186 -15.27 7.73 -14.48
N GLU A 187 -15.25 6.92 -15.54
CA GLU A 187 -14.93 5.48 -15.48
C GLU A 187 -13.50 5.23 -14.98
N GLN A 188 -12.53 6.02 -15.45
CA GLN A 188 -11.14 5.97 -14.99
C GLN A 188 -11.04 6.32 -13.50
N LYS A 189 -11.74 7.36 -13.06
CA LYS A 189 -11.77 7.78 -11.65
C LYS A 189 -12.44 6.73 -10.75
N GLU A 190 -13.52 6.11 -11.21
CA GLU A 190 -14.18 4.99 -10.53
C GLU A 190 -13.26 3.77 -10.40
N ARG A 191 -12.54 3.42 -11.47
CA ARG A 191 -11.54 2.36 -11.44
C ARG A 191 -10.43 2.67 -10.43
N GLN A 192 -9.87 3.88 -10.44
CA GLN A 192 -8.86 4.30 -9.46
C GLN A 192 -9.38 4.24 -8.03
N MET A 193 -10.62 4.66 -7.80
CA MET A 193 -11.27 4.59 -6.48
C MET A 193 -11.46 3.14 -6.01
N SER A 194 -11.87 2.25 -6.92
CA SER A 194 -11.98 0.82 -6.65
C SER A 194 -10.63 0.21 -6.25
N MET A 195 -9.56 0.54 -6.97
CA MET A 195 -8.21 0.09 -6.62
C MET A 195 -7.75 0.61 -5.26
N LEU A 196 -8.00 1.89 -4.97
CA LEU A 196 -7.68 2.47 -3.66
C LEU A 196 -8.46 1.78 -2.53
N ASN A 197 -9.75 1.49 -2.74
CA ASN A 197 -10.58 0.79 -1.76
C ASN A 197 -10.03 -0.63 -1.48
N ARG A 198 -9.50 -1.33 -2.48
CA ARG A 198 -8.85 -2.64 -2.29
C ARG A 198 -7.61 -2.55 -1.40
N VAL A 199 -6.75 -1.55 -1.61
CA VAL A 199 -5.56 -1.35 -0.76
C VAL A 199 -5.96 -0.95 0.67
N THR A 200 -6.98 -0.10 0.81
CA THR A 200 -7.54 0.24 2.12
C THR A 200 -8.06 -1.01 2.85
N ALA A 201 -8.83 -1.85 2.16
CA ALA A 201 -9.34 -3.10 2.72
C ALA A 201 -8.20 -4.03 3.15
N PHE A 202 -7.15 -4.17 2.33
CA PHE A 202 -5.94 -4.90 2.70
C PHE A 202 -5.33 -4.35 3.99
N CYS A 203 -5.22 -3.03 4.16
CA CYS A 203 -4.63 -2.44 5.36
C CYS A 203 -5.52 -2.58 6.61
N ASP A 204 -6.84 -2.48 6.45
CA ASP A 204 -7.82 -2.63 7.53
C ASP A 204 -7.98 -4.10 7.96
N ASN A 205 -7.65 -5.06 7.08
CA ASN A 205 -7.73 -6.48 7.37
C ASN A 205 -6.69 -6.91 8.42
N LYS A 206 -7.15 -7.50 9.52
CA LYS A 206 -6.31 -8.00 10.62
C LYS A 206 -6.35 -9.52 10.76
N SER A 207 -7.20 -10.20 10.00
CA SER A 207 -7.48 -11.63 10.13
C SER A 207 -6.81 -12.45 9.05
N ASP A 208 -6.89 -12.01 7.81
CA ASP A 208 -6.43 -12.82 6.68
C ASP A 208 -4.92 -12.70 6.49
N CYS A 209 -4.32 -13.77 5.99
CA CYS A 209 -2.90 -13.76 5.66
C CYS A 209 -2.60 -12.73 4.56
N ARG A 210 -1.63 -11.83 4.79
CA ARG A 210 -1.20 -10.81 3.81
C ARG A 210 -0.87 -11.40 2.44
N ARG A 211 -0.18 -12.55 2.42
CA ARG A 211 0.16 -13.25 1.16
C ARG A 211 -1.06 -13.77 0.44
N VAL A 212 -2.03 -14.31 1.17
CA VAL A 212 -3.28 -14.80 0.55
C VAL A 212 -3.99 -13.65 -0.16
N GLU A 213 -4.08 -12.48 0.48
CA GLU A 213 -4.71 -11.30 -0.15
C GLU A 213 -3.94 -10.82 -1.39
N ILE A 214 -2.61 -10.72 -1.31
CA ILE A 214 -1.76 -10.29 -2.43
C ILE A 214 -1.83 -11.30 -3.59
N LEU A 215 -1.70 -12.60 -3.33
CA LEU A 215 -1.64 -13.62 -4.36
C LEU A 215 -3.01 -13.86 -5.01
N ARG A 216 -4.09 -13.82 -4.22
CA ARG A 216 -5.47 -13.86 -4.73
C ARG A 216 -5.73 -12.73 -5.72
N TYR A 217 -5.15 -11.54 -5.49
CA TYR A 217 -5.27 -10.42 -6.42
C TYR A 217 -4.77 -10.76 -7.83
N PHE A 218 -3.68 -11.53 -7.91
CA PHE A 218 -3.10 -11.99 -9.18
C PHE A 218 -3.70 -13.30 -9.70
N GLY A 219 -4.72 -13.85 -9.03
CA GLY A 219 -5.36 -15.09 -9.41
C GLY A 219 -4.61 -16.36 -8.99
N GLU A 220 -3.73 -16.25 -7.99
CA GLU A 220 -3.01 -17.41 -7.43
C GLU A 220 -3.71 -17.95 -6.18
N ASP A 221 -3.89 -19.28 -6.15
CA ASP A 221 -4.37 -19.99 -4.98
C ASP A 221 -3.25 -20.18 -3.95
N TYR A 222 -3.46 -19.61 -2.76
CA TYR A 222 -2.53 -19.68 -1.65
C TYR A 222 -3.29 -19.79 -0.33
N THR A 223 -2.72 -20.51 0.63
CA THR A 223 -3.31 -20.75 1.96
C THR A 223 -2.48 -20.11 3.06
N ALA A 224 -3.12 -19.73 4.16
CA ALA A 224 -2.42 -19.17 5.32
C ALA A 224 -1.35 -20.13 5.89
N ALA A 225 -1.54 -21.45 5.76
CA ALA A 225 -0.57 -22.46 6.18
C ALA A 225 0.76 -22.36 5.40
N GLN A 226 0.70 -22.04 4.10
CA GLN A 226 1.88 -21.89 3.25
C GLN A 226 2.74 -20.66 3.61
N CYS A 227 2.14 -19.65 4.27
CA CYS A 227 2.84 -18.42 4.69
C CYS A 227 3.96 -18.68 5.72
N ARG A 228 3.86 -19.76 6.52
CA ARG A 228 4.83 -20.08 7.58
C ARG A 228 5.10 -18.92 8.55
N LYS A 229 4.05 -18.16 8.91
CA LYS A 229 4.09 -17.03 9.86
C LYS A 229 5.05 -15.88 9.50
N THR A 230 5.26 -15.65 8.20
CA THR A 230 6.10 -14.55 7.69
C THR A 230 5.29 -13.28 7.34
N CYS A 231 4.09 -13.12 7.91
CA CYS A 231 3.37 -11.84 7.91
C CYS A 231 2.76 -11.57 9.29
N ASP A 232 2.52 -10.29 9.58
CA ASP A 232 1.93 -9.80 10.83
C ASP A 232 0.67 -10.56 11.27
N ASN A 233 -0.33 -10.72 10.40
CA ASN A 233 -1.59 -11.38 10.73
C ASN A 233 -1.39 -12.86 11.10
N CYS A 234 -0.58 -13.60 10.35
CA CYS A 234 -0.25 -15.00 10.68
C CYS A 234 0.62 -15.13 11.93
N LYS A 235 1.43 -14.11 12.25
CA LYS A 235 2.28 -14.08 13.45
C LYS A 235 1.49 -13.73 14.70
N ALA A 236 0.50 -12.85 14.59
CA ALA A 236 -0.35 -12.43 15.70
C ALA A 236 -1.16 -13.58 16.28
N GLY A 237 -1.55 -14.56 15.45
CA GLY A 237 -2.25 -15.77 15.91
C GLY A 237 -3.60 -15.49 16.58
N LEU A 238 -4.20 -14.35 16.26
CA LEU A 238 -5.49 -13.94 16.80
C LEU A 238 -6.60 -14.85 16.26
N ILE A 239 -7.55 -15.20 17.12
CA ILE A 239 -8.75 -15.94 16.74
C ILE A 239 -9.84 -14.91 16.44
N PHE A 240 -10.38 -14.97 15.23
CA PHE A 240 -11.48 -14.13 14.79
C PHE A 240 -12.76 -14.97 14.73
N GLU A 241 -13.85 -14.39 15.20
CA GLU A 241 -15.19 -14.96 15.06
C GLU A 241 -15.94 -14.21 13.96
N GLN A 242 -16.67 -14.95 13.13
CA GLN A 242 -17.59 -14.33 12.19
C GLN A 242 -18.83 -13.90 12.95
N ARG A 243 -19.13 -12.60 12.88
CA ARG A 243 -20.36 -12.02 13.42
C ARG A 243 -21.19 -11.45 12.28
N GLU A 244 -22.49 -11.69 12.39
CA GLU A 244 -23.52 -11.19 11.50
C GLU A 244 -23.85 -9.74 11.90
N PHE A 245 -23.79 -8.80 10.95
CA PHE A 245 -24.06 -7.37 11.20
C PHE A 245 -25.11 -6.79 10.22
N SER A 246 -25.91 -7.63 9.55
CA SER A 246 -26.88 -7.20 8.54
C SER A 246 -27.94 -6.28 9.13
N GLU A 247 -28.40 -6.52 10.35
CA GLU A 247 -29.37 -5.63 11.01
C GLU A 247 -28.83 -4.21 11.16
N TYR A 248 -27.56 -4.06 11.57
CA TYR A 248 -26.90 -2.76 11.68
C TYR A 248 -26.66 -2.11 10.32
N ALA A 249 -26.31 -2.90 9.30
CA ALA A 249 -26.16 -2.41 7.94
C ALA A 249 -27.49 -1.88 7.37
N ILE A 250 -28.58 -2.62 7.57
CA ILE A 250 -29.94 -2.20 7.18
C ILE A 250 -30.31 -0.90 7.92
N ALA A 251 -30.05 -0.81 9.22
CA ALA A 251 -30.30 0.40 9.99
C ALA A 251 -29.50 1.60 9.45
N ALA A 252 -28.21 1.42 9.15
CA ALA A 252 -27.37 2.45 8.57
C ALA A 252 -27.87 2.92 7.19
N ILE A 253 -28.31 1.98 6.34
CA ILE A 253 -28.90 2.31 5.04
C ILE A 253 -30.16 3.15 5.21
N ARG A 254 -31.05 2.78 6.15
CA ARG A 254 -32.27 3.55 6.45
C ARG A 254 -31.95 4.99 6.88
N VAL A 255 -30.98 5.17 7.77
CA VAL A 255 -30.54 6.51 8.20
C VAL A 255 -30.01 7.33 7.02
N VAL A 256 -29.20 6.73 6.16
CA VAL A 256 -28.65 7.43 4.98
C VAL A 256 -29.75 7.77 3.96
N GLN A 257 -30.74 6.90 3.77
CA GLN A 257 -31.88 7.15 2.89
C GLN A 257 -32.82 8.24 3.42
N ALA A 258 -33.02 8.31 4.73
CA ALA A 258 -33.85 9.33 5.38
C ALA A 258 -33.20 10.73 5.35
N GLN A 259 -31.88 10.83 5.15
CA GLN A 259 -31.13 12.06 5.31
C GLN A 259 -30.53 12.54 3.98
N ARG A 260 -30.87 13.77 3.56
CA ARG A 260 -30.40 14.35 2.28
C ARG A 260 -28.87 14.49 2.20
N ARG A 261 -28.21 14.79 3.33
CA ARG A 261 -26.75 14.93 3.40
C ARG A 261 -26.27 14.67 4.83
N ILE A 262 -25.53 13.57 5.03
CA ILE A 262 -25.05 13.16 6.35
C ILE A 262 -23.60 12.67 6.27
N THR A 263 -22.80 12.96 7.29
CA THR A 263 -21.44 12.41 7.44
C THR A 263 -21.48 11.06 8.16
N ALA A 264 -20.46 10.22 7.97
CA ALA A 264 -20.37 8.93 8.67
C ALA A 264 -20.41 9.07 10.20
N VAL A 265 -19.86 10.16 10.75
CA VAL A 265 -19.90 10.45 12.20
C VAL A 265 -21.32 10.74 12.64
N GLN A 266 -22.06 11.58 11.89
CA GLN A 266 -23.46 11.87 12.20
C GLN A 266 -24.35 10.63 12.07
N CYS A 267 -24.12 9.80 11.06
CA CYS A 267 -24.85 8.53 10.91
C CYS A 267 -24.59 7.61 12.12
N ALA A 268 -23.34 7.49 12.55
CA ALA A 268 -22.99 6.74 13.75
C ALA A 268 -23.63 7.34 15.02
N ASP A 269 -23.66 8.66 15.16
CA ASP A 269 -24.31 9.33 16.30
C ASP A 269 -25.82 9.06 16.34
N ILE A 270 -26.49 9.02 15.19
CA ILE A 270 -27.92 8.64 15.10
C ILE A 270 -28.11 7.17 15.50
N LEU A 271 -27.32 6.26 14.93
CA LEU A 271 -27.41 4.83 15.23
C LEU A 271 -27.09 4.50 16.70
N MET A 272 -26.22 5.29 17.34
CA MET A 272 -25.89 5.18 18.77
C MET A 272 -26.88 5.94 19.67
N GLY A 273 -27.88 6.63 19.12
CA GLY A 273 -28.84 7.42 19.90
C GLY A 273 -28.26 8.66 20.59
N ARG A 274 -27.10 9.16 20.13
CA ARG A 274 -26.39 10.30 20.75
C ARG A 274 -26.89 11.66 20.30
N LYS A 275 -27.29 11.79 19.03
CA LYS A 275 -27.80 13.04 18.43
C LYS A 275 -28.83 12.72 17.37
N TYR A 276 -29.96 13.43 17.39
CA TYR A 276 -30.96 13.40 16.33
C TYR A 276 -30.80 14.59 15.37
N PRO A 277 -31.12 14.45 14.07
CA PRO A 277 -31.18 15.58 13.16
C PRO A 277 -32.18 16.62 13.67
N PRO A 278 -31.89 17.93 13.57
CA PRO A 278 -32.79 18.99 14.05
C PRO A 278 -34.13 19.10 13.29
N TYR A 279 -34.41 18.24 12.30
CA TYR A 279 -35.55 18.34 11.39
C TYR A 279 -36.26 17.00 11.11
N GLU A 280 -36.19 16.02 12.02
CA GLU A 280 -37.17 14.92 11.98
C GLU A 280 -38.38 15.32 12.82
N ALA A 281 -39.54 15.45 12.15
CA ALA A 281 -40.82 15.54 12.83
C ALA A 281 -40.89 14.37 13.82
N ARG A 282 -41.19 14.68 15.08
CA ARG A 282 -41.53 13.69 16.09
C ARG A 282 -42.78 12.96 15.59
N HIS A 283 -42.61 11.90 14.81
CA HIS A 283 -43.63 10.88 14.71
C HIS A 283 -43.50 10.06 15.97
N SER A 284 -44.16 10.57 17.01
CA SER A 284 -44.65 9.76 18.11
C SER A 284 -45.62 8.74 17.51
N ASP A 285 -45.24 7.47 17.57
CA ASP A 285 -46.13 6.35 17.85
C ASP A 285 -45.35 5.34 18.70
#